data_AF-A0A7H1MCA5-F1
#
_entry.id   AF-A0A7H1MCA5-F1
#
_cell.length_a   1.000
_cell.length_b   1.000
_cell.length_c   1.000
_cell.angle_alpha   90.00
_cell.angle_beta   90.00
_cell.angle_gamma   90.00
#
_symmetry.space_group_name_H-M   'P 1'
#
loop_
_entity.id
_entity.type
_entity.pdbx_description
1 polymer ?
#
loop_
_entity_poly.entity_id
_entity_poly.type
_entity_poly.pdbx_seq_one_letter_code
_entity_poly.pdbx_strand_id
1 'polypeptide(L)'
;MKSKQKIQGFTLVELMVAVAIIGIIAGIAYPSYSRYIERGHLTDAQAELLDINNNIKTERVSTPGSLSSQTDLQKRASGLFRDPELEARYEITAVMPDQNSLRYNLVITPKANNGYTLALWMNSVGEAYRCQDAVSARAQNTTGKCEQIGNKK
;
A
#
# COMPACT_ATOMS: atom_id res chain seq x y z
N MET A 1 61.34 -27.45 6.46
CA MET A 1 61.11 -26.19 7.21
C MET A 1 59.70 -25.70 6.90
N LYS A 2 58.79 -25.64 7.89
CA LYS A 2 57.44 -25.09 7.70
C LYS A 2 57.49 -23.57 7.81
N SER A 3 57.20 -22.83 6.74
CA SER A 3 57.09 -21.37 6.78
C SER A 3 55.90 -20.98 7.66
N LYS A 4 56.13 -20.22 8.73
CA LYS A 4 55.05 -19.57 9.48
C LYS A 4 54.45 -18.50 8.57
N GLN A 5 53.25 -18.77 8.03
CA GLN A 5 52.41 -17.75 7.42
C GLN A 5 52.07 -16.71 8.49
N LYS A 6 52.48 -15.45 8.29
CA LYS A 6 52.07 -14.33 9.16
C LYS A 6 50.62 -14.02 8.85
N ILE A 7 49.74 -14.13 9.84
CA ILE A 7 48.37 -13.63 9.75
C ILE A 7 48.46 -12.10 9.71
N GLN A 8 48.11 -11.50 8.57
CA GLN A 8 47.95 -10.05 8.45
C GLN A 8 46.56 -9.67 8.97
N GLY A 9 46.50 -8.76 9.94
CA GLY A 9 45.25 -8.23 10.49
C GLY A 9 44.89 -6.87 9.85
N PHE A 10 43.62 -6.49 9.93
CA PHE A 10 43.14 -5.18 9.49
C PHE A 10 43.61 -4.05 10.40
N THR A 11 43.86 -2.89 9.83
CA THR A 11 44.17 -1.66 10.57
C THR A 11 42.89 -0.95 11.02
N LEU A 12 42.99 -0.17 12.11
CA LEU A 12 41.87 0.64 12.61
C LEU A 12 41.44 1.69 11.57
N VAL A 13 42.40 2.23 10.81
CA VAL A 13 42.14 3.21 9.75
C VAL A 13 41.33 2.59 8.60
N GLU A 14 41.66 1.36 8.16
CA GLU A 14 40.87 0.65 7.14
C GLU A 14 39.43 0.43 7.60
N LEU A 15 39.23 0.06 8.88
CA LEU A 15 37.90 -0.10 9.44
C LEU A 15 37.12 1.24 9.47
N MET A 16 37.76 2.34 9.84
CA MET A 16 37.11 3.67 9.86
C MET A 16 36.70 4.13 8.47
N VAL A 17 37.55 3.92 7.45
CA VAL A 17 37.22 4.24 6.06
C VAL A 17 36.07 3.35 5.58
N ALA A 18 36.08 2.05 5.90
CA ALA A 18 34.99 1.14 5.53
C ALA A 18 33.64 1.55 6.14
N VAL A 19 33.62 1.92 7.43
CA VAL A 19 32.39 2.41 8.10
C VAL A 19 31.91 3.73 7.49
N ALA A 20 32.82 4.64 7.14
CA ALA A 20 32.46 5.90 6.49
C ALA A 20 31.76 5.66 5.13
N ILE A 21 32.28 4.73 4.31
CA ILE A 21 31.69 4.37 3.02
C ILE A 21 30.29 3.76 3.22
N ILE A 22 30.14 2.81 4.15
CA ILE A 22 28.85 2.18 4.45
C ILE A 22 27.83 3.22 4.92
N GLY A 23 28.24 4.18 5.77
CA GLY A 23 27.38 5.26 6.25
C GLY A 23 26.80 6.12 5.13
N ILE A 24 27.63 6.49 4.14
CA ILE A 24 27.19 7.26 2.97
C ILE A 24 26.17 6.47 2.14
N ILE A 25 26.46 5.20 1.85
CA ILE A 25 25.56 4.35 1.06
C ILE A 25 24.23 4.12 1.78
N ALA A 26 24.27 3.85 3.09
CA ALA A 26 23.08 3.58 3.90
C ALA A 26 22.09 4.75 3.89
N GLY A 27 22.58 6.00 3.88
CA GLY A 27 21.72 7.19 3.85
C GLY A 27 20.82 7.29 2.61
N ILE A 28 21.28 6.78 1.46
CA ILE A 28 20.51 6.79 0.20
C ILE A 28 19.75 5.48 0.02
N ALA A 29 20.39 4.35 0.34
CA ALA A 29 19.83 3.03 0.13
C ALA A 29 18.61 2.75 1.02
N TYR A 30 18.64 3.17 2.28
CA TYR A 30 17.57 2.91 3.24
C TYR A 30 16.20 3.48 2.83
N PRO A 31 16.04 4.80 2.56
CA PRO A 31 14.75 5.34 2.13
C PRO A 31 14.30 4.76 0.78
N SER A 32 15.24 4.52 -0.15
CA SER A 32 14.92 3.90 -1.44
C SER A 32 14.36 2.49 -1.29
N TYR A 33 14.94 1.68 -0.41
CA TYR A 33 14.47 0.32 -0.14
C TYR A 33 13.09 0.32 0.53
N SER A 34 12.88 1.21 1.52
CA SER A 34 11.57 1.36 2.16
C SER A 34 10.45 1.70 1.15
N ARG A 35 10.72 2.62 0.21
CA ARG A 35 9.79 2.96 -0.88
C ARG A 35 9.54 1.80 -1.84
N TYR A 36 10.53 0.96 -2.09
CA TYR A 36 10.36 -0.24 -2.92
C TYR A 36 9.40 -1.24 -2.28
N ILE A 37 9.61 -1.52 -0.98
CA ILE A 37 8.76 -2.42 -0.21
C ILE A 37 7.33 -1.88 -0.12
N GLU A 38 7.16 -0.58 0.13
CA GLU A 38 5.84 0.08 0.14
C GLU A 38 5.07 -0.13 -1.18
N ARG A 39 5.74 -0.02 -2.34
CA ARG A 39 5.11 -0.26 -3.65
C ARG A 39 4.68 -1.72 -3.82
N GLY A 40 5.44 -2.66 -3.27
CA GLY A 40 5.07 -4.08 -3.20
C GLY A 40 3.76 -4.26 -2.46
N HIS A 41 3.70 -3.82 -1.20
CA HIS A 41 2.48 -3.91 -0.40
C HIS A 41 1.29 -3.15 -0.99
N LEU A 42 1.53 -2.03 -1.68
CA LEU A 42 0.46 -1.33 -2.39
C LEU A 42 -0.10 -2.16 -3.54
N THR A 43 0.74 -2.93 -4.22
CA THR A 43 0.33 -3.85 -5.29
C THR A 43 -0.49 -5.01 -4.72
N ASP A 44 -0.07 -5.56 -3.57
CA ASP A 44 -0.82 -6.61 -2.87
C ASP A 44 -2.18 -6.08 -2.38
N ALA A 45 -2.18 -4.88 -1.78
CA ALA A 45 -3.40 -4.19 -1.35
C ALA A 45 -4.34 -3.89 -2.52
N GLN A 46 -3.81 -3.61 -3.72
CA GLN A 46 -4.62 -3.44 -4.92
C GLN A 46 -5.33 -4.75 -5.31
N ALA A 47 -4.61 -5.88 -5.26
CA ALA A 47 -5.18 -7.18 -5.56
C ALA A 47 -6.30 -7.54 -4.57
N GLU A 48 -6.04 -7.36 -3.26
CA GLU A 48 -7.04 -7.58 -2.22
C GLU A 48 -8.25 -6.65 -2.39
N LEU A 49 -8.04 -5.37 -2.74
CA LEU A 49 -9.14 -4.45 -2.99
C LEU A 49 -10.02 -4.90 -4.16
N LEU A 50 -9.44 -5.46 -5.22
CA LEU A 50 -10.17 -6.03 -6.35
C LEU A 50 -11.05 -7.21 -5.91
N ASP A 51 -10.51 -8.10 -5.07
CA ASP A 51 -11.26 -9.23 -4.53
C ASP A 51 -12.39 -8.77 -3.60
N ILE A 52 -12.14 -7.77 -2.75
CA ILE A 52 -13.17 -7.14 -1.91
C ILE A 52 -14.28 -6.56 -2.79
N ASN A 53 -13.92 -5.86 -3.86
CA ASN A 53 -14.88 -5.28 -4.80
C ASN A 53 -15.73 -6.36 -5.48
N ASN A 54 -15.14 -7.48 -5.90
CA ASN A 54 -15.86 -8.60 -6.49
C ASN A 54 -16.82 -9.27 -5.50
N ASN A 55 -16.40 -9.43 -4.24
CA ASN A 55 -17.25 -9.95 -3.17
C ASN A 55 -18.46 -9.04 -2.90
N ILE A 56 -18.24 -7.73 -2.79
CA ILE A 56 -19.32 -6.74 -2.57
C ILE A 56 -20.28 -6.72 -3.77
N LYS A 57 -19.76 -6.74 -5.00
CA LYS A 57 -20.57 -6.83 -6.23
C LYS A 57 -21.46 -8.06 -6.20
N THR A 58 -20.89 -9.22 -5.90
CA THR A 58 -21.61 -10.51 -5.88
C THR A 58 -22.70 -10.51 -4.82
N GLU A 59 -22.42 -10.00 -3.62
CA GLU A 59 -23.40 -9.92 -2.54
C GLU A 59 -24.59 -9.01 -2.89
N ARG A 60 -24.32 -7.85 -3.49
CA ARG A 60 -25.37 -6.91 -3.91
C ARG A 60 -26.25 -7.46 -5.03
N VAL A 61 -25.69 -8.28 -5.91
CA VAL A 61 -26.44 -8.96 -6.98
C VAL A 61 -27.28 -10.11 -6.42
N SER A 62 -26.71 -10.94 -5.55
CA SER A 62 -27.38 -12.11 -4.97
C SER A 62 -28.45 -11.75 -3.93
N THR A 63 -28.24 -10.66 -3.18
CA THR A 63 -29.14 -10.21 -2.12
C THR A 63 -29.49 -8.73 -2.33
N PRO A 64 -30.52 -8.42 -3.14
CA PRO A 64 -30.94 -7.05 -3.39
C PRO A 64 -31.27 -6.30 -2.10
N GLY A 65 -30.76 -5.08 -1.95
CA GLY A 65 -30.94 -4.24 -0.76
C GLY A 65 -29.89 -4.44 0.34
N SER A 66 -29.02 -5.45 0.23
CA SER A 66 -27.84 -5.59 1.11
C SER A 66 -26.84 -4.46 0.90
N LEU A 67 -26.04 -4.17 1.95
CA LEU A 67 -25.00 -3.14 1.93
C LEU A 67 -25.49 -1.77 1.46
N SER A 68 -26.75 -1.43 1.73
CA SER A 68 -27.40 -0.19 1.27
C SER A 68 -26.99 1.04 2.09
N SER A 69 -26.45 0.83 3.30
CA SER A 69 -25.88 1.89 4.15
C SER A 69 -24.36 1.92 4.09
N GLN A 70 -23.76 3.11 4.19
CA GLN A 70 -22.30 3.28 4.24
C GLN A 70 -21.68 2.49 5.39
N THR A 71 -22.37 2.43 6.53
CA THR A 71 -21.93 1.66 7.70
C THR A 71 -21.83 0.17 7.41
N ASP A 72 -22.82 -0.42 6.74
CA ASP A 72 -22.82 -1.85 6.42
C ASP A 72 -21.77 -2.17 5.37
N LEU A 73 -21.64 -1.31 4.36
CA LEU A 73 -20.59 -1.44 3.35
C LEU A 73 -19.19 -1.34 3.98
N GLN A 74 -18.98 -0.39 4.89
CA GLN A 74 -17.72 -0.24 5.63
C GLN A 74 -17.40 -1.50 6.42
N LYS A 75 -18.37 -2.02 7.19
CA LYS A 75 -18.20 -3.26 7.97
C LYS A 75 -17.85 -4.45 7.08
N ARG A 76 -18.52 -4.57 5.92
CA ARG A 76 -18.25 -5.65 4.98
C ARG A 76 -16.85 -5.52 4.36
N ALA A 77 -16.48 -4.32 3.92
CA ALA A 77 -15.17 -4.07 3.34
C ALA A 77 -14.04 -4.34 4.34
N SER A 78 -14.14 -3.81 5.58
CA SER A 78 -13.16 -4.06 6.63
C SER A 78 -13.12 -5.52 7.09
N GLY A 79 -14.23 -6.24 7.01
CA GLY A 79 -14.28 -7.67 7.36
C GLY A 79 -13.75 -8.60 6.27
N LEU A 80 -13.49 -8.09 5.06
CA LEU A 80 -12.91 -8.82 3.94
C LEU A 80 -11.43 -8.51 3.73
N PHE A 81 -10.97 -7.33 4.16
CA PHE A 81 -9.54 -7.00 4.25
C PHE A 81 -8.96 -7.80 5.42
N ARG A 82 -8.16 -8.85 5.15
CA ARG A 82 -7.76 -9.86 6.14
C ARG A 82 -6.28 -10.23 6.09
N ASP A 83 -5.52 -9.69 5.15
CA ASP A 83 -4.08 -9.90 5.16
C ASP A 83 -3.46 -9.21 6.40
N PRO A 84 -2.85 -9.95 7.35
CA PRO A 84 -2.35 -9.36 8.59
C PRO A 84 -1.24 -8.33 8.38
N GLU A 85 -0.44 -8.52 7.32
CA GLU A 85 0.67 -7.65 6.99
C GLU A 85 0.17 -6.33 6.41
N LEU A 86 -0.85 -6.39 5.54
CA LEU A 86 -1.52 -5.22 5.00
C LEU A 86 -2.38 -4.52 6.05
N GLU A 87 -3.13 -5.25 6.87
CA GLU A 87 -3.91 -4.70 7.99
C GLU A 87 -3.03 -3.93 8.97
N ALA A 88 -1.79 -4.36 9.22
CA ALA A 88 -0.89 -3.63 10.11
C ALA A 88 -0.50 -2.25 9.55
N ARG A 89 -0.56 -2.05 8.22
CA ARG A 89 -0.02 -0.86 7.54
C ARG A 89 -1.05 0.00 6.85
N TYR A 90 -2.16 -0.58 6.44
CA TYR A 90 -3.20 0.09 5.70
C TYR A 90 -4.54 -0.01 6.42
N GLU A 91 -5.41 0.94 6.15
CA GLU A 91 -6.82 0.91 6.51
C GLU A 91 -7.66 1.01 5.25
N ILE A 92 -8.78 0.28 5.23
CA ILE A 92 -9.77 0.33 4.17
C ILE A 92 -10.97 1.19 4.61
N THR A 93 -11.39 2.09 3.73
CA THR A 93 -12.59 2.91 3.90
C THR A 93 -13.50 2.73 2.69
N ALA A 94 -14.77 2.45 2.93
CA ALA A 94 -15.82 2.44 1.93
C ALA A 94 -16.66 3.71 2.02
N VAL A 95 -16.78 4.42 0.92
CA VAL A 95 -17.51 5.68 0.82
C VAL A 95 -18.63 5.53 -0.21
N MET A 96 -19.83 5.91 0.17
CA MET A 96 -20.94 6.07 -0.78
C MET A 96 -21.07 7.55 -1.14
N PRO A 97 -21.06 7.92 -2.43
CA PRO A 97 -21.25 9.32 -2.84
C PRO A 97 -22.68 9.79 -2.55
N ASP A 98 -23.65 8.89 -2.66
CA ASP A 98 -25.07 9.16 -2.45
C ASP A 98 -25.66 8.11 -1.49
N GLN A 99 -26.62 8.52 -0.67
CA GLN A 99 -27.34 7.60 0.22
C GLN A 99 -28.05 6.51 -0.60
N ASN A 100 -28.02 5.26 -0.09
CA ASN A 100 -28.72 4.13 -0.71
C ASN A 100 -28.29 3.81 -2.16
N SER A 101 -27.09 4.24 -2.57
CA SER A 101 -26.57 4.06 -3.92
C SER A 101 -25.85 2.73 -4.13
N LEU A 102 -26.01 2.19 -5.35
CA LEU A 102 -25.18 1.06 -5.81
C LEU A 102 -23.73 1.49 -6.09
N ARG A 103 -23.48 2.79 -6.23
CA ARG A 103 -22.15 3.33 -6.41
C ARG A 103 -21.46 3.41 -5.05
N TYR A 104 -20.21 2.99 -5.03
CA TYR A 104 -19.33 3.14 -3.89
C TYR A 104 -17.90 3.29 -4.37
N ASN A 105 -17.07 3.83 -3.50
CA ASN A 105 -15.62 3.90 -3.67
C ASN A 105 -14.99 3.19 -2.49
N LEU A 106 -14.03 2.31 -2.78
CA LEU A 106 -13.17 1.69 -1.80
C LEU A 106 -11.84 2.42 -1.80
N VAL A 107 -11.36 2.80 -0.63
CA VAL A 107 -10.17 3.61 -0.46
C VAL A 107 -9.25 2.88 0.51
N ILE A 108 -8.00 2.67 0.12
CA ILE A 108 -6.94 2.16 0.99
C ILE A 108 -5.97 3.30 1.27
N THR A 109 -5.75 3.57 2.56
CA THR A 109 -4.82 4.60 3.02
C THR A 109 -3.86 4.03 4.06
N PRO A 110 -2.62 4.54 4.13
CA PRO A 110 -1.68 4.11 5.16
C PRO A 110 -2.17 4.54 6.55
N LYS A 111 -2.00 3.67 7.53
CA LYS A 111 -2.19 3.98 8.95
C LYS A 111 -1.15 5.01 9.41
N ALA A 112 -1.51 5.78 10.44
CA ALA A 112 -0.61 6.79 10.98
C ALA A 112 0.73 6.17 11.46
N ASN A 113 1.81 6.94 11.34
CA ASN A 113 3.12 6.66 11.94
C ASN A 113 3.89 5.42 11.43
N ASN A 114 3.58 4.88 10.26
CA ASN A 114 4.31 3.75 9.67
C ASN A 114 5.26 4.12 8.51
N GLY A 115 5.36 5.41 8.17
CA GLY A 115 6.22 5.93 7.11
C GLY A 115 5.68 5.75 5.68
N TYR A 116 4.53 5.12 5.51
CA TYR A 116 3.91 4.91 4.20
C TYR A 116 3.10 6.16 3.82
N THR A 117 3.09 6.48 2.53
CA THR A 117 2.35 7.61 1.95
C THR A 117 1.50 7.18 0.77
N LEU A 118 1.89 6.14 0.03
CA LEU A 118 1.13 5.68 -1.13
C LEU A 118 -0.24 5.18 -0.68
N ALA A 119 -1.24 5.53 -1.46
CA ALA A 119 -2.62 5.18 -1.22
C ALA A 119 -3.27 4.78 -2.54
N LEU A 120 -4.44 4.16 -2.47
CA LEU A 120 -5.18 3.76 -3.66
C LEU A 120 -6.67 3.91 -3.42
N TRP A 121 -7.42 4.16 -4.48
CA TRP A 121 -8.86 4.10 -4.43
C TRP A 121 -9.40 3.46 -5.70
N MET A 122 -10.54 2.81 -5.59
CA MET A 122 -11.21 2.15 -6.68
C MET A 122 -12.71 2.39 -6.58
N ASN A 123 -13.35 2.59 -7.72
CA ASN A 123 -14.80 2.70 -7.77
C ASN A 123 -15.50 1.34 -7.89
N SER A 124 -16.80 1.35 -7.66
CA SER A 124 -17.66 0.17 -7.77
C SER A 124 -17.64 -0.51 -9.15
N VAL A 125 -17.19 0.14 -10.23
CA VAL A 125 -17.06 -0.52 -11.54
C VAL A 125 -15.70 -1.20 -11.73
N GLY A 126 -14.68 -0.83 -10.96
CA GLY A 126 -13.35 -1.45 -10.97
C GLY A 126 -12.24 -0.55 -11.51
N GLU A 127 -12.52 0.72 -11.80
CA GLU A 127 -11.48 1.68 -12.15
C GLU A 127 -10.72 2.05 -10.88
N ALA A 128 -9.43 1.73 -10.88
CA ALA A 128 -8.52 1.97 -9.75
C ALA A 128 -7.55 3.10 -10.07
N TYR A 129 -7.19 3.84 -9.03
CA TYR A 129 -6.24 4.95 -9.08
C TYR A 129 -5.23 4.80 -7.95
N ARG A 130 -3.95 4.94 -8.30
CA ARG A 130 -2.85 5.02 -7.33
C ARG A 130 -2.59 6.48 -7.00
N CYS A 131 -2.46 6.80 -5.73
CA CYS A 131 -2.22 8.14 -5.22
C CYS A 131 -0.91 8.23 -4.42
N GLN A 132 -0.24 9.38 -4.48
CA GLN A 132 1.01 9.64 -3.76
C GLN A 132 0.80 9.96 -2.26
N ASP A 133 -0.43 10.32 -1.88
CA ASP A 133 -0.82 10.58 -0.49
C ASP A 133 -2.25 10.12 -0.19
N ALA A 134 -2.49 9.91 1.11
CA ALA A 134 -3.78 9.48 1.64
C ALA A 134 -4.91 10.50 1.42
N VAL A 135 -4.58 11.80 1.39
CA VAL A 135 -5.58 12.87 1.23
C VAL A 135 -6.19 12.81 -0.16
N SER A 136 -5.35 12.65 -1.19
CA SER A 136 -5.77 12.56 -2.58
C SER A 136 -6.60 11.30 -2.85
N ALA A 137 -6.27 10.19 -2.19
CA ALA A 137 -7.07 8.96 -2.27
C ALA A 137 -8.43 9.10 -1.58
N ARG A 138 -8.49 9.70 -0.38
CA ARG A 138 -9.77 9.97 0.31
C ARG A 138 -10.66 10.95 -0.45
N ALA A 139 -10.05 11.93 -1.13
CA ALA A 139 -10.72 12.86 -2.03
C ALA A 139 -11.11 12.23 -3.39
N GLN A 140 -10.70 10.99 -3.66
CA GLN A 140 -10.98 10.27 -4.91
C GLN A 140 -10.54 11.05 -6.16
N ASN A 141 -9.37 11.70 -6.06
CA ASN A 141 -8.81 12.44 -7.19
C ASN A 141 -8.42 11.49 -8.32
N THR A 142 -8.70 11.89 -9.55
CA THR A 142 -8.34 11.14 -10.77
C THR A 142 -7.08 11.70 -11.46
N THR A 143 -6.62 12.87 -11.04
CA THR A 143 -5.48 13.60 -11.63
C THR A 143 -4.55 14.19 -10.57
N GLY A 144 -3.40 14.72 -11.00
CA GLY A 144 -2.44 15.39 -10.13
C GLY A 144 -1.60 14.37 -9.36
N LYS A 145 -1.92 14.16 -8.08
CA LYS A 145 -1.21 13.18 -7.23
C LYS A 145 -1.76 11.76 -7.36
N CYS A 146 -2.81 11.57 -8.15
CA CYS A 146 -3.36 10.27 -8.46
C CYS A 146 -3.28 9.98 -9.96
N GLU A 147 -3.06 8.72 -10.30
CA GLU A 147 -2.98 8.21 -11.67
C GLU A 147 -3.80 6.92 -11.80
N GLN A 148 -4.46 6.75 -12.95
CA GLN A 148 -5.27 5.55 -13.21
C GLN A 148 -4.37 4.32 -13.39
N ILE A 149 -4.73 3.24 -12.70
CA ILE A 149 -4.06 1.95 -12.82
C ILE A 149 -4.74 1.17 -13.94
N GLY A 150 -3.95 0.73 -14.94
CA GLY A 150 -4.46 -0.09 -16.05
C GLY A 150 -4.77 0.65 -17.35
N ASN A 151 -4.54 1.97 -17.45
CA ASN A 151 -4.66 2.70 -18.72
C ASN A 151 -3.32 2.80 -19.45
N LYS A 152 -2.65 1.66 -19.65
CA LYS A 152 -1.64 1.52 -20.69
C LYS A 152 -2.22 0.57 -21.74
N LYS A 153 -2.77 1.17 -22.81
CA LYS A 153 -2.90 0.50 -24.10
C LYS A 153 -1.52 0.04 -24.57
#